data_AF-U7U708-F1
#
_entry.id   AF-U7U708-F1
#
_cell.length_a   1.000
_cell.length_b   1.000
_cell.length_c   1.000
_cell.angle_alpha   90.00
_cell.angle_beta   90.00
_cell.angle_gamma   90.00
#
_symmetry.space_group_name_H-M   'P 1'
#
loop_
_entity.id
_entity.type
_entity.pdbx_description
1 polymer ?
#
loop_
_entity_poly.entity_id
_entity_poly.type
_entity_poly.pdbx_seq_one_letter_code
_entity_poly.pdbx_strand_id
1 'polypeptide(L)'
;MKHSPIPPHPVLTPALIEQLEITPTISFSSSRTSPGEKGKWGEQYTLGHDSDWDPSKDELEVSCCLDDIRNTTLLFGPHGVAPRSATLALALEWLSIDSGCRLLGEPAILELPKQSDTPVPVKLKLTLPANTARGTGTLSLQLLLASVGTLEEGEKGLARLPGFRFGTLGAETRLIVDGSGSLFPVVSESLGVDKPLWLFTQDWSDPLEDEFSTVWLSLCLNTDHPAFPLLREQESDAWSPLFCQVITAWMSTFLLELKAEMGNDFNPITFGRPGKSVPGSIVDAAASMVKRGNLDCTSPGALISSIQSWIDSTARPPLETQ
;
A
#
# COMPACT_ATOMS: atom_id res chain seq x y z
N MET A 1 29.81 -38.67 -6.05
CA MET A 1 28.43 -38.68 -5.50
C MET A 1 27.82 -37.33 -5.84
N LYS A 2 26.76 -37.29 -6.67
CA LYS A 2 26.00 -36.06 -6.87
C LYS A 2 25.18 -35.84 -5.61
N HIS A 3 25.48 -34.79 -4.84
CA HIS A 3 24.62 -34.37 -3.75
C HIS A 3 23.28 -34.00 -4.38
N SER A 4 22.25 -34.82 -4.13
CA SER A 4 20.88 -34.41 -4.44
C SER A 4 20.63 -33.14 -3.63
N PRO A 5 20.22 -32.01 -4.26
CA PRO A 5 19.95 -30.80 -3.51
C PRO A 5 18.87 -31.13 -2.47
N ILE A 6 19.11 -30.72 -1.23
CA ILE A 6 18.11 -30.81 -0.17
C ILE A 6 16.95 -29.92 -0.65
N PRO A 7 15.73 -30.47 -0.83
CA PRO A 7 14.61 -29.65 -1.24
C PRO A 7 14.37 -28.58 -0.16
N PRO A 8 14.09 -27.33 -0.56
CA PRO A 8 13.80 -26.27 0.40
C PRO A 8 12.58 -26.65 1.23
N HIS A 9 12.52 -26.15 2.48
CA HIS A 9 11.32 -26.30 3.31
C HIS A 9 10.12 -25.70 2.57
N PRO A 10 8.97 -26.38 2.55
CA PRO A 10 7.78 -25.85 1.91
C PRO A 10 7.33 -24.56 2.62
N VAL A 11 7.04 -23.56 1.81
CA VAL A 11 6.50 -22.26 2.20
C VAL A 11 5.15 -22.07 1.51
N LEU A 12 4.39 -21.06 1.92
CA LEU A 12 3.14 -20.72 1.24
C LEU A 12 3.41 -20.39 -0.22
N THR A 13 2.67 -21.05 -1.11
CA THR A 13 2.71 -20.80 -2.56
C THR A 13 1.46 -20.01 -2.96
N PRO A 14 1.50 -19.21 -4.04
CA PRO A 14 0.32 -18.51 -4.54
C PRO A 14 -0.87 -19.44 -4.76
N ALA A 15 -0.63 -20.63 -5.34
CA ALA A 15 -1.68 -21.63 -5.57
C ALA A 15 -2.30 -22.19 -4.29
N LEU A 16 -1.53 -22.32 -3.21
CA LEU A 16 -2.05 -22.73 -1.90
C LEU A 16 -2.83 -21.58 -1.24
N ILE A 17 -2.35 -20.35 -1.37
CA ILE A 17 -3.03 -19.16 -0.84
C ILE A 17 -4.38 -18.94 -1.53
N GLU A 18 -4.46 -19.09 -2.86
CA GLU A 18 -5.72 -18.96 -3.63
C GLU A 18 -6.78 -20.00 -3.24
N GLN A 19 -6.37 -21.16 -2.73
CA GLN A 19 -7.28 -22.19 -2.23
C GLN A 19 -7.75 -21.95 -0.80
N LEU A 20 -7.05 -21.09 -0.06
CA LEU A 20 -7.49 -20.64 1.26
C LEU A 20 -8.48 -19.50 1.07
N GLU A 21 -9.74 -19.74 1.43
CA GLU A 21 -10.75 -18.69 1.43
C GLU A 21 -10.61 -17.91 2.73
N ILE A 22 -10.08 -16.69 2.64
CA ILE A 22 -9.79 -15.83 3.78
C ILE A 22 -10.35 -14.44 3.50
N THR A 23 -11.21 -13.94 4.38
CA THR A 23 -11.77 -12.58 4.29
C THR A 23 -11.43 -11.78 5.55
N PRO A 24 -10.25 -11.15 5.62
CA PRO A 24 -9.88 -10.30 6.74
C PRO A 24 -10.69 -9.01 6.77
N THR A 25 -11.13 -8.65 7.98
CA THR A 25 -11.66 -7.32 8.29
C THR A 25 -10.69 -6.62 9.21
N ILE A 26 -10.20 -5.45 8.81
CA ILE A 26 -9.28 -4.65 9.62
C ILE A 26 -9.99 -3.43 10.21
N SER A 27 -9.61 -3.06 11.42
CA SER A 27 -10.05 -1.84 12.09
C SER A 27 -8.90 -1.18 12.82
N PHE A 28 -8.99 0.14 12.98
CA PHE A 28 -7.95 0.97 13.58
C PHE A 28 -8.53 1.68 14.80
N SER A 29 -7.71 1.82 15.85
CA SER A 29 -8.10 2.55 17.05
C SER A 29 -6.88 3.13 17.74
N SER A 30 -7.08 4.14 18.59
CA SER A 30 -6.07 4.68 19.50
C SER A 30 -6.74 4.98 20.85
N SER A 31 -5.97 5.00 21.94
CA SER A 31 -6.53 5.21 23.28
C SER A 31 -7.09 6.62 23.50
N ARG A 32 -6.61 7.61 22.73
CA ARG A 32 -6.91 9.04 22.95
C ARG A 32 -7.86 9.62 21.93
N THR A 33 -7.70 9.25 20.67
CA THR A 33 -8.32 9.92 19.52
C THR A 33 -8.67 8.89 18.44
N SER A 34 -9.64 9.20 17.58
CA SER A 34 -9.96 8.33 16.46
C SER A 34 -8.93 8.51 15.34
N PRO A 35 -8.28 7.46 14.82
CA PRO A 35 -7.32 7.57 13.71
C PRO A 35 -7.91 8.11 12.40
N GLY A 36 -9.24 8.15 12.25
CA GLY A 36 -9.91 8.72 11.07
C GLY A 36 -9.68 7.89 9.80
N GLU A 37 -9.76 6.57 9.91
CA GLU A 37 -9.44 5.67 8.82
C GLU A 37 -10.36 5.85 7.60
N LYS A 38 -9.74 5.91 6.41
CA LYS A 38 -10.45 5.86 5.13
C LYS A 38 -9.75 4.85 4.24
N GLY A 39 -10.46 3.82 3.76
CA GLY A 39 -9.87 2.83 2.86
C GLY A 39 -10.51 1.45 2.92
N LYS A 40 -9.82 0.48 2.30
CA LYS A 40 -10.24 -0.92 2.18
C LYS A 40 -9.03 -1.86 2.21
N TRP A 41 -9.21 -3.02 2.86
CA TRP A 41 -8.21 -4.10 2.93
C TRP A 41 -7.76 -4.59 1.55
N GLY A 42 -6.47 -4.91 1.43
CA GLY A 42 -5.83 -5.43 0.21
C GLY A 42 -5.57 -4.35 -0.85
N GLU A 43 -5.93 -3.10 -0.55
CA GLU A 43 -5.65 -1.94 -1.37
C GLU A 43 -4.85 -0.93 -0.54
N GLN A 44 -5.54 -0.12 0.26
CA GLN A 44 -4.93 0.98 1.00
C GLN A 44 -5.85 1.53 2.09
N TYR A 45 -5.27 1.96 3.21
CA TYR A 45 -5.89 2.86 4.19
C TYR A 45 -5.07 4.13 4.36
N THR A 46 -5.77 5.24 4.58
CA THR A 46 -5.18 6.53 4.99
C THR A 46 -5.67 6.87 6.39
N LEU A 47 -4.76 7.27 7.27
CA LEU A 47 -5.02 7.65 8.66
C LEU A 47 -4.54 9.07 8.93
N GLY A 48 -5.12 9.73 9.95
CA GLY A 48 -4.72 11.05 10.42
C GLY A 48 -5.24 12.23 9.60
N HIS A 49 -5.96 11.98 8.50
CA HIS A 49 -6.63 13.05 7.73
C HIS A 49 -7.99 13.39 8.35
N ASP A 50 -8.26 14.67 8.61
CA ASP A 50 -9.45 15.16 9.34
C ASP A 50 -9.62 14.51 10.72
N SER A 51 -8.51 14.20 11.40
CA SER A 51 -8.49 13.49 12.67
C SER A 51 -7.58 14.21 13.67
N ASP A 52 -7.95 14.15 14.96
CA ASP A 52 -7.14 14.65 16.07
C ASP A 52 -5.99 13.69 16.46
N TRP A 53 -5.86 12.56 15.76
CA TRP A 53 -4.82 11.57 16.02
C TRP A 53 -3.49 11.97 15.40
N ASP A 54 -2.46 12.07 16.24
CA ASP A 54 -1.11 12.48 15.86
C ASP A 54 -0.16 11.26 15.97
N PRO A 55 0.32 10.69 14.85
CA PRO A 55 1.18 9.51 14.88
C PRO A 55 2.51 9.72 15.60
N SER A 56 2.93 10.97 15.81
CA SER A 56 4.14 11.28 16.59
C SER A 56 3.91 11.21 18.11
N LYS A 57 2.65 11.26 18.56
CA LYS A 57 2.28 11.32 19.99
C LYS A 57 1.41 10.15 20.45
N ASP A 58 0.58 9.64 19.54
CA ASP A 58 -0.44 8.65 19.83
C ASP A 58 -0.04 7.29 19.24
N GLU A 59 -0.36 6.21 19.96
CA GLU A 59 -0.24 4.87 19.42
C GLU A 59 -1.36 4.54 18.43
N LEU A 60 -1.15 3.51 17.62
CA LEU A 60 -2.16 2.91 16.76
C LEU A 60 -2.33 1.43 17.10
N GLU A 61 -3.53 1.05 17.51
CA GLU A 61 -3.93 -0.35 17.61
C GLU A 61 -4.63 -0.78 16.32
N VAL A 62 -4.02 -1.76 15.64
CA VAL A 62 -4.56 -2.43 14.46
C VAL A 62 -5.17 -3.74 14.91
N SER A 63 -6.45 -3.94 14.63
CA SER A 63 -7.14 -5.20 14.86
C SER A 63 -7.54 -5.84 13.53
N CYS A 64 -7.28 -7.13 13.37
CA CYS A 64 -7.75 -7.92 12.23
C CYS A 64 -8.62 -9.07 12.72
N CYS A 65 -9.86 -9.13 12.23
CA CYS A 65 -10.79 -10.22 12.45
C CYS A 65 -10.88 -11.07 11.19
N LEU A 66 -10.71 -12.37 11.37
CA LEU A 66 -10.88 -13.39 10.34
C LEU A 66 -12.07 -14.23 10.74
N ASP A 67 -13.27 -13.88 10.27
CA ASP A 67 -14.51 -14.54 10.71
C ASP A 67 -14.74 -15.89 10.00
N ASP A 68 -14.20 -16.05 8.79
CA ASP A 68 -14.40 -17.23 7.96
C ASP A 68 -13.12 -17.62 7.20
N ILE A 69 -12.23 -18.35 7.86
CA ILE A 69 -11.08 -19.01 7.23
C ILE A 69 -11.48 -20.45 6.88
N ARG A 70 -11.49 -20.78 5.59
CA ARG A 70 -11.82 -22.12 5.10
C ARG A 70 -10.59 -22.83 4.53
N ASN A 71 -10.73 -24.14 4.29
CA ASN A 71 -9.70 -24.99 3.72
C ASN A 71 -8.36 -25.01 4.49
N THR A 72 -8.36 -24.68 5.79
CA THR A 72 -7.15 -24.65 6.63
C THR A 72 -6.45 -25.99 6.73
N THR A 73 -7.17 -27.10 6.51
CA THR A 73 -6.63 -28.46 6.46
C THR A 73 -5.59 -28.67 5.34
N LEU A 74 -5.60 -27.84 4.28
CA LEU A 74 -4.61 -27.87 3.19
C LEU A 74 -3.21 -27.47 3.65
N LEU A 75 -3.09 -26.73 4.76
CA LEU A 75 -1.81 -26.33 5.33
C LEU A 75 -1.05 -27.49 5.97
N PHE A 76 -1.70 -28.64 6.15
CA PHE A 76 -1.21 -29.76 6.95
C PHE A 76 -0.95 -31.02 6.12
N GLY A 77 0.00 -31.84 6.57
CA GLY A 77 0.30 -33.15 6.00
C GLY A 77 1.35 -33.13 4.89
N PRO A 78 1.49 -34.25 4.15
CA PRO A 78 2.56 -34.44 3.16
C PRO A 78 2.60 -33.42 2.01
N HIS A 79 1.48 -32.76 1.74
CA HIS A 79 1.34 -31.74 0.70
C HIS A 79 1.16 -30.32 1.26
N GLY A 80 1.14 -30.19 2.58
CA GLY A 80 1.02 -28.91 3.27
C GLY A 80 2.39 -28.30 3.59
N VAL A 81 2.36 -27.27 4.44
CA VAL A 81 3.54 -26.59 4.96
C VAL A 81 3.95 -27.11 6.34
N ALA A 82 3.03 -27.76 7.06
CA ALA A 82 3.25 -28.26 8.41
C ALA A 82 2.75 -29.70 8.62
N PRO A 83 3.33 -30.45 9.59
CA PRO A 83 2.86 -31.80 9.94
C PRO A 83 1.40 -31.82 10.40
N ARG A 84 0.64 -32.90 10.19
CA ARG A 84 -0.79 -33.02 10.60
C ARG A 84 -1.06 -32.70 12.07
N SER A 85 -0.12 -33.04 12.92
CA SER A 85 -0.22 -32.83 14.38
C SER A 85 0.43 -31.53 14.85
N ALA A 86 0.94 -30.71 13.94
CA ALA A 86 1.53 -29.42 14.26
C ALA A 86 0.48 -28.40 14.67
N THR A 87 0.93 -27.32 15.28
CA THR A 87 0.11 -26.15 15.58
C THR A 87 0.64 -24.98 14.77
N LEU A 88 -0.24 -24.32 14.02
CA LEU A 88 0.07 -23.10 13.30
C LEU A 88 -0.44 -21.88 14.08
N ALA A 89 0.18 -20.73 13.85
CA ALA A 89 -0.27 -19.45 14.37
C ALA A 89 -0.30 -18.39 13.28
N LEU A 90 -1.16 -17.40 13.47
CA LEU A 90 -1.28 -16.21 12.65
C LEU A 90 -0.84 -14.99 13.45
N ALA A 91 -0.18 -14.04 12.80
CA ALA A 91 0.17 -12.75 13.40
C ALA A 91 0.04 -11.63 12.36
N LEU A 92 -0.31 -10.43 12.82
CA LEU A 92 -0.19 -9.23 11.99
C LEU A 92 1.24 -8.71 12.03
N GLU A 93 1.78 -8.36 10.88
CA GLU A 93 3.09 -7.73 10.78
C GLU A 93 2.96 -6.34 10.16
N TRP A 94 3.64 -5.38 10.76
CA TRP A 94 3.89 -4.05 10.22
C TRP A 94 5.33 -3.98 9.70
N LEU A 95 5.47 -3.39 8.52
CA LEU A 95 6.76 -3.03 7.95
C LEU A 95 6.65 -1.61 7.37
N SER A 96 7.49 -0.70 7.83
CA SER A 96 7.64 0.62 7.22
C SER A 96 9.10 0.89 6.93
N ILE A 97 9.39 1.18 5.66
CA ILE A 97 10.70 1.60 5.22
C ILE A 97 10.99 3.01 5.75
N ASP A 98 9.99 3.90 5.70
CA ASP A 98 10.10 5.29 6.12
C ASP A 98 10.48 5.44 7.60
N SER A 99 9.90 4.61 8.48
CA SER A 99 10.26 4.60 9.90
C SER A 99 11.37 3.60 10.26
N GLY A 100 11.85 2.80 9.29
CA GLY A 100 12.82 1.73 9.51
C GLY A 100 12.33 0.68 10.52
N CYS A 101 11.02 0.53 10.68
CA CYS A 101 10.43 -0.27 11.74
C CYS A 101 9.75 -1.52 11.19
N ARG A 102 9.95 -2.64 11.89
CA ARG A 102 9.24 -3.90 11.68
C ARG A 102 8.72 -4.41 13.02
N LEU A 103 7.41 -4.60 13.12
CA LEU A 103 6.76 -5.12 14.33
C LEU A 103 5.85 -6.30 13.98
N LEU A 104 5.90 -7.33 14.81
CA LEU A 104 5.02 -8.49 14.73
C LEU A 104 4.09 -8.46 15.95
N GLY A 105 2.79 -8.54 15.69
CA GLY A 105 1.76 -8.62 16.72
C GLY A 105 1.79 -9.95 17.47
N GLU A 106 1.02 -10.03 18.55
CA GLU A 106 0.90 -11.27 19.31
C GLU A 106 0.29 -12.37 18.43
N PRO A 107 0.95 -13.54 18.28
CA PRO A 107 0.40 -14.61 17.45
C PRO A 107 -0.84 -15.24 18.08
N ALA A 108 -1.89 -15.42 17.28
CA ALA A 108 -3.05 -16.23 17.65
C ALA A 108 -2.93 -17.63 17.04
N ILE A 109 -3.29 -18.65 17.81
CA ILE A 109 -3.29 -20.03 17.32
C ILE A 109 -4.36 -20.20 16.24
N LEU A 110 -3.98 -20.80 15.11
CA LEU A 110 -4.91 -21.23 14.07
C LEU A 110 -5.46 -22.59 14.49
N GLU A 111 -6.64 -22.60 15.11
CA GLU A 111 -7.31 -23.85 15.45
C GLU A 111 -7.75 -24.60 14.19
N LEU A 112 -7.52 -25.91 14.14
CA LEU A 112 -8.08 -26.75 13.09
C LEU A 112 -9.56 -27.02 13.39
N PRO A 113 -10.46 -26.83 12.43
CA PRO A 113 -11.86 -27.09 12.67
C PRO A 113 -12.07 -28.61 12.83
N LYS A 114 -12.92 -29.00 13.80
CA LYS A 114 -13.24 -30.42 14.07
C LYS A 114 -14.00 -31.09 12.92
N GLN A 115 -14.63 -30.30 12.04
CA GLN A 115 -15.31 -30.71 10.82
C GLN A 115 -14.82 -29.80 9.69
N SER A 116 -14.61 -30.34 8.48
CA SER A 116 -14.28 -29.48 7.33
C SER A 116 -15.41 -28.47 7.09
N ASP A 117 -15.07 -27.26 6.64
CA ASP A 117 -15.98 -26.11 6.41
C ASP A 117 -16.58 -25.42 7.64
N THR A 118 -16.10 -25.70 8.86
CA THR A 118 -16.46 -24.84 10.01
C THR A 118 -15.54 -23.61 10.06
N PRO A 119 -16.10 -22.38 10.03
CA PRO A 119 -15.33 -21.15 10.18
C PRO A 119 -14.55 -21.13 11.49
N VAL A 120 -13.27 -20.73 11.45
CA VAL A 120 -12.45 -20.55 12.65
C VAL A 120 -12.24 -19.05 12.86
N PRO A 121 -12.94 -18.42 13.83
CA PRO A 121 -12.77 -17.00 14.07
C PRO A 121 -11.40 -16.74 14.72
N VAL A 122 -10.58 -15.92 14.08
CA VAL A 122 -9.29 -15.49 14.62
C VAL A 122 -9.27 -13.99 14.78
N LYS A 123 -8.84 -13.51 15.95
CA LYS A 123 -8.63 -12.09 16.23
C LYS A 123 -7.16 -11.84 16.47
N LEU A 124 -6.61 -10.91 15.70
CA LEU A 124 -5.22 -10.50 15.76
C LEU A 124 -5.13 -9.04 16.17
N LYS A 125 -4.11 -8.71 16.94
CA LYS A 125 -3.82 -7.35 17.35
C LYS A 125 -2.36 -7.02 17.11
N LEU A 126 -2.13 -5.79 16.68
CA LEU A 126 -0.81 -5.19 16.57
C LEU A 126 -0.88 -3.76 17.09
N THR A 127 -0.07 -3.44 18.08
CA THR A 127 0.07 -2.09 18.61
C THR A 127 1.33 -1.46 18.04
N LEU A 128 1.17 -0.38 17.29
CA LEU A 128 2.25 0.48 16.83
C LEU A 128 2.41 1.62 17.83
N PRO A 129 3.53 1.69 18.57
CA PRO A 129 3.78 2.81 19.48
C PRO A 129 3.83 4.15 18.74
N ALA A 130 3.65 5.24 19.47
CA ALA A 130 3.89 6.59 18.95
C ALA A 130 5.26 6.69 18.26
N ASN A 131 5.35 7.47 17.18
CA ASN A 131 6.49 7.61 16.27
C ASN A 131 6.85 6.37 15.44
N THR A 132 6.05 5.31 15.46
CA THR A 132 6.33 4.07 14.69
C THR A 132 5.58 4.02 13.36
N ALA A 133 4.32 4.46 13.37
CA ALA A 133 3.49 4.57 12.20
C ALA A 133 3.77 5.94 11.55
N ARG A 134 4.74 6.04 10.64
CA ARG A 134 5.07 7.29 9.93
C ARG A 134 5.20 7.01 8.44
N GLY A 135 4.73 7.94 7.61
CA GLY A 135 4.79 7.82 6.16
C GLY A 135 3.95 6.63 5.68
N THR A 136 4.54 5.82 4.81
CA THR A 136 3.93 4.58 4.32
C THR A 136 4.47 3.36 5.06
N GLY A 137 3.60 2.40 5.33
CA GLY A 137 4.03 1.03 5.61
C GLY A 137 3.01 0.00 5.14
N THR A 138 3.37 -1.27 5.25
CA THR A 138 2.55 -2.41 4.87
C THR A 138 2.13 -3.22 6.09
N LEU A 139 0.86 -3.63 6.07
CA LEU A 139 0.28 -4.59 6.99
C LEU A 139 0.11 -5.92 6.27
N SER A 140 0.60 -6.99 6.88
CA SER A 140 0.57 -8.33 6.30
C SER A 140 0.16 -9.37 7.33
N LEU A 141 -0.57 -10.40 6.90
CA LEU A 141 -0.97 -11.53 7.73
C LEU A 141 0.05 -12.65 7.59
N GLN A 142 0.81 -12.93 8.65
CA GLN A 142 1.91 -13.91 8.63
C GLN A 142 1.47 -15.26 9.18
N LEU A 143 1.81 -16.35 8.48
CA LEU A 143 1.64 -17.73 8.96
C LEU A 143 2.94 -18.26 9.58
N LEU A 144 2.82 -18.79 10.80
CA LEU A 144 3.94 -19.20 11.65
C LEU A 144 3.74 -20.63 12.16
N LEU A 145 4.84 -21.35 12.39
CA LEU A 145 4.83 -22.61 13.12
C LEU A 145 4.81 -22.34 14.64
N ALA A 146 3.70 -22.62 15.33
CA ALA A 146 3.63 -22.49 16.77
C ALA A 146 4.24 -23.71 17.48
N SER A 147 3.90 -24.92 17.02
CA SER A 147 4.45 -26.17 17.54
C SER A 147 4.64 -27.19 16.41
N VAL A 148 5.70 -27.99 16.48
CA VAL A 148 6.12 -28.88 15.39
C VAL A 148 5.23 -30.12 15.25
N GLY A 149 4.58 -30.55 16.33
CA GLY A 149 3.90 -31.85 16.37
C GLY A 149 4.86 -33.04 16.22
N THR A 150 4.30 -34.17 15.81
CA THR A 150 4.99 -35.43 15.48
C THR A 150 4.88 -35.68 13.98
N LEU A 151 5.98 -36.11 13.37
CA LEU A 151 6.03 -36.40 11.94
C LEU A 151 5.54 -37.81 11.64
N GLU A 152 4.61 -37.91 10.69
CA GLU A 152 4.07 -39.16 10.18
C GLU A 152 4.79 -39.61 8.89
N GLU A 153 4.46 -40.82 8.43
CA GLU A 153 5.00 -41.36 7.19
C GLU A 153 4.55 -40.52 5.99
N GLY A 154 5.50 -39.99 5.22
CA GLY A 154 5.26 -39.11 4.07
C GLY A 154 5.50 -37.62 4.36
N GLU A 155 5.62 -37.21 5.62
CA GLU A 155 5.84 -35.81 6.03
C GLU A 155 7.32 -35.41 6.03
N LYS A 156 8.05 -35.73 4.96
CA LYS A 156 9.50 -35.46 4.87
C LYS A 156 9.75 -34.03 4.40
N GLY A 157 10.68 -33.34 5.05
CA GLY A 157 11.12 -31.99 4.64
C GLY A 157 10.29 -30.82 5.21
N LEU A 158 9.30 -31.08 6.06
CA LEU A 158 8.51 -30.03 6.73
C LEU A 158 9.34 -29.29 7.80
N ALA A 159 8.98 -28.04 8.06
CA ALA A 159 9.65 -27.20 9.05
C ALA A 159 9.54 -27.78 10.47
N ARG A 160 10.61 -27.64 11.26
CA ARG A 160 10.71 -28.20 12.63
C ARG A 160 11.12 -27.18 13.69
N LEU A 161 11.08 -25.91 13.36
CA LEU A 161 11.50 -24.84 14.26
C LEU A 161 10.28 -23.99 14.62
N PRO A 162 9.83 -23.99 15.89
CA PRO A 162 8.83 -23.03 16.33
C PRO A 162 9.26 -21.60 16.00
N GLY A 163 8.32 -20.79 15.54
CA GLY A 163 8.56 -19.45 14.99
C GLY A 163 8.96 -19.42 13.51
N PHE A 164 9.08 -20.57 12.83
CA PHE A 164 9.32 -20.61 11.39
C PHE A 164 8.19 -19.90 10.64
N ARG A 165 8.56 -18.95 9.76
CA ARG A 165 7.64 -18.17 8.93
C ARG A 165 7.40 -18.89 7.62
N PHE A 166 6.15 -19.23 7.33
CA PHE A 166 5.75 -19.85 6.07
C PHE A 166 5.43 -18.81 4.98
N GLY A 167 5.25 -17.54 5.36
CA GLY A 167 4.97 -16.43 4.45
C GLY A 167 3.67 -15.71 4.80
N THR A 168 3.20 -14.91 3.84
CA THR A 168 2.03 -14.06 3.99
C THR A 168 0.77 -14.72 3.41
N LEU A 169 -0.35 -14.55 4.11
CA LEU A 169 -1.67 -14.99 3.68
C LEU A 169 -2.46 -13.79 3.15
N GLY A 170 -2.99 -13.92 1.93
CA GLY A 170 -3.76 -12.88 1.28
C GLY A 170 -2.91 -11.69 0.82
N ALA A 171 -3.60 -10.63 0.37
CA ALA A 171 -2.96 -9.41 -0.07
C ALA A 171 -2.45 -8.58 1.13
N GLU A 172 -1.30 -7.95 0.97
CA GLU A 172 -0.82 -6.92 1.89
C GLU A 172 -1.70 -5.67 1.79
N THR A 173 -1.80 -4.93 2.89
CA THR A 173 -2.54 -3.68 2.96
C THR A 173 -1.58 -2.52 3.19
N ARG A 174 -1.59 -1.53 2.29
CA ARG A 174 -0.79 -0.31 2.44
C ARG A 174 -1.46 0.64 3.43
N LEU A 175 -0.72 1.14 4.42
CA LEU A 175 -1.16 2.16 5.36
C LEU A 175 -0.37 3.43 5.11
N ILE A 176 -1.07 4.56 5.03
CA ILE A 176 -0.49 5.90 4.88
C ILE A 176 -0.83 6.72 6.11
N VAL A 177 0.19 7.23 6.77
CA VAL A 177 0.15 7.87 8.08
C VAL A 177 0.89 9.20 8.01
N ASP A 178 0.19 10.28 8.40
CA ASP A 178 0.50 11.71 8.33
C ASP A 178 -0.09 12.52 7.17
N GLY A 179 -0.74 13.62 7.59
CA GLY A 179 -1.68 14.47 6.88
C GLY A 179 -1.06 15.43 5.87
N SER A 180 -0.76 14.90 4.70
CA SER A 180 -1.20 15.49 3.44
C SER A 180 -1.24 14.32 2.49
N GLY A 181 -2.40 13.66 2.40
CA GLY A 181 -2.62 12.46 1.59
C GLY A 181 -2.50 12.71 0.09
N SER A 182 -1.54 13.51 -0.36
CA SER A 182 -1.01 13.37 -1.69
C SER A 182 0.02 12.24 -1.65
N LEU A 183 -0.43 11.06 -2.09
CA LEU A 183 0.41 10.10 -2.82
C LEU A 183 1.17 10.76 -3.99
N PHE A 184 0.79 11.97 -4.34
CA PHE A 184 1.46 12.82 -5.27
C PHE A 184 2.79 13.30 -4.68
N PRO A 185 3.93 13.03 -5.34
CA PRO A 185 5.23 13.32 -4.78
C PRO A 185 5.52 14.81 -4.85
N VAL A 186 5.07 15.57 -3.85
CA VAL A 186 5.33 17.01 -3.73
C VAL A 186 6.41 17.24 -2.69
N VAL A 187 7.42 18.04 -3.02
CA VAL A 187 8.45 18.51 -2.09
C VAL A 187 8.49 20.03 -2.10
N SER A 188 8.99 20.64 -1.03
CA SER A 188 9.20 22.09 -0.96
C SER A 188 10.65 22.36 -0.58
N GLU A 189 11.35 23.14 -1.40
CA GLU A 189 12.77 23.41 -1.24
C GLU A 189 13.09 24.89 -1.47
N SER A 190 14.13 25.37 -0.80
CA SER A 190 14.70 26.70 -1.03
C SER A 190 15.63 26.62 -2.23
N LEU A 191 15.15 27.09 -3.40
CA LEU A 191 15.90 27.05 -4.66
C LEU A 191 16.51 28.41 -5.02
N GLY A 192 16.17 29.46 -4.25
CA GLY A 192 16.53 30.86 -4.53
C GLY A 192 15.44 31.61 -5.27
N VAL A 193 15.39 32.93 -5.04
CA VAL A 193 14.32 33.83 -5.52
C VAL A 193 14.23 33.88 -7.05
N ASP A 194 15.36 33.71 -7.76
CA ASP A 194 15.44 33.78 -9.22
C ASP A 194 15.10 32.44 -9.92
N LYS A 195 14.78 31.39 -9.17
CA LYS A 195 14.38 30.07 -9.73
C LYS A 195 12.87 29.99 -9.93
N PRO A 196 12.39 29.11 -10.82
CA PRO A 196 10.95 28.92 -11.04
C PRO A 196 10.18 28.63 -9.75
N LEU A 197 8.88 28.94 -9.75
CA LEU A 197 7.97 28.60 -8.66
C LEU A 197 7.92 27.09 -8.39
N TRP A 198 8.03 26.28 -9.44
CA TRP A 198 8.01 24.83 -9.34
C TRP A 198 8.90 24.19 -10.40
N LEU A 199 9.35 22.96 -10.13
CA LEU A 199 10.10 22.10 -11.03
C LEU A 199 9.47 20.71 -11.11
N PHE A 200 9.53 20.11 -12.29
CA PHE A 200 9.36 18.67 -12.48
C PHE A 200 10.73 18.01 -12.37
N THR A 201 10.90 17.11 -11.41
CA THR A 201 12.12 16.30 -11.25
C THR A 201 11.78 14.84 -11.57
N GLN A 202 12.69 14.17 -12.28
CA GLN A 202 12.62 12.74 -12.57
C GLN A 202 14.02 12.14 -12.56
N ASP A 203 14.14 10.94 -11.99
CA ASP A 203 15.35 10.11 -11.98
C ASP A 203 15.01 8.61 -11.94
N TRP A 204 13.80 8.23 -12.38
CA TRP A 204 13.44 6.81 -12.49
C TRP A 204 14.26 6.10 -13.57
N SER A 205 14.47 4.81 -13.37
CA SER A 205 15.22 3.93 -14.27
C SER A 205 14.30 2.97 -15.05
N ASP A 206 13.30 2.40 -14.38
CA ASP A 206 12.26 1.58 -14.99
C ASP A 206 10.89 1.93 -14.40
N PRO A 207 10.06 2.74 -15.09
CA PRO A 207 8.80 3.21 -14.54
C PRO A 207 7.73 2.09 -14.39
N LEU A 208 7.98 0.88 -14.90
CA LEU A 208 7.12 -0.29 -14.65
C LEU A 208 7.33 -0.91 -13.26
N GLU A 209 8.52 -0.71 -12.67
CA GLU A 209 8.91 -1.26 -11.37
C GLU A 209 9.09 -0.16 -10.32
N ASP A 210 9.69 0.98 -10.71
CA ASP A 210 9.99 2.08 -9.81
C ASP A 210 8.72 2.68 -9.22
N GLU A 211 8.78 2.97 -7.92
CA GLU A 211 7.63 3.45 -7.16
C GLU A 211 7.26 4.88 -7.55
N PHE A 212 5.96 5.18 -7.56
CA PHE A 212 5.48 6.56 -7.65
C PHE A 212 5.73 7.31 -6.33
N SER A 213 6.97 7.76 -6.12
CA SER A 213 7.42 8.42 -4.88
C SER A 213 8.43 9.55 -5.15
N THR A 214 8.68 10.37 -4.12
CA THR A 214 9.60 11.52 -4.18
C THR A 214 11.07 11.14 -4.44
N VAL A 215 11.42 9.85 -4.31
CA VAL A 215 12.74 9.32 -4.67
C VAL A 215 12.96 9.38 -6.18
N TRP A 216 11.92 9.08 -6.95
CA TRP A 216 12.01 8.86 -8.39
C TRP A 216 11.46 10.02 -9.22
N LEU A 217 10.47 10.73 -8.68
CA LEU A 217 9.92 11.92 -9.31
C LEU A 217 9.30 12.86 -8.28
N SER A 218 9.32 14.17 -8.52
CA SER A 218 8.57 15.09 -7.67
C SER A 218 8.12 16.38 -8.36
N LEU A 219 7.06 16.96 -7.79
CA LEU A 219 6.73 18.38 -7.89
C LEU A 219 7.52 19.10 -6.82
N CYS A 220 8.63 19.73 -7.20
CA CYS A 220 9.42 20.55 -6.28
C CYS A 220 8.91 21.99 -6.30
N LEU A 221 8.37 22.47 -5.18
CA LEU A 221 7.89 23.84 -4.99
C LEU A 221 9.00 24.71 -4.39
N ASN A 222 9.28 25.86 -5.00
CA ASN A 222 10.32 26.78 -4.54
C ASN A 222 9.80 27.70 -3.43
N THR A 223 10.25 27.51 -2.20
CA THR A 223 9.81 28.31 -1.04
C THR A 223 10.29 29.76 -1.10
N ASP A 224 11.34 30.06 -1.86
CA ASP A 224 11.91 31.40 -1.98
C ASP A 224 11.24 32.23 -3.09
N HIS A 225 10.42 31.60 -3.94
CA HIS A 225 9.79 32.30 -5.05
C HIS A 225 8.71 33.27 -4.54
N PRO A 226 8.62 34.52 -5.05
CA PRO A 226 7.65 35.51 -4.55
C PRO A 226 6.19 35.08 -4.63
N ALA A 227 5.86 34.18 -5.56
CA ALA A 227 4.51 33.62 -5.73
C ALA A 227 4.25 32.34 -4.89
N PHE A 228 5.22 31.82 -4.14
CA PHE A 228 5.01 30.63 -3.31
C PHE A 228 3.88 30.78 -2.29
N PRO A 229 3.74 31.93 -1.57
CA PRO A 229 2.60 32.13 -0.68
C PRO A 229 1.24 32.15 -1.39
N LEU A 230 1.21 32.39 -2.71
CA LEU A 230 -0.01 32.41 -3.52
C LEU A 230 -0.49 31.00 -3.89
N LEU A 231 0.28 29.94 -3.58
CA LEU A 231 -0.14 28.56 -3.80
C LEU A 231 -1.24 28.12 -2.83
N ARG A 232 -1.40 28.78 -1.68
CA ARG A 232 -2.47 28.49 -0.71
C ARG A 232 -3.39 29.69 -0.58
N GLU A 233 -4.68 29.43 -0.36
CA GLU A 233 -5.60 30.49 0.05
C GLU A 233 -5.34 30.84 1.51
N GLN A 234 -5.28 32.14 1.84
CA GLN A 234 -4.89 32.60 3.19
C GLN A 234 -5.88 32.23 4.29
N GLU A 235 -7.09 31.74 3.94
CA GLU A 235 -8.17 31.47 4.88
C GLU A 235 -8.90 30.13 4.60
N SER A 236 -8.38 29.27 3.73
CA SER A 236 -9.01 28.00 3.37
C SER A 236 -7.99 26.90 3.06
N ASP A 237 -8.36 25.66 3.36
CA ASP A 237 -7.64 24.46 2.90
C ASP A 237 -7.90 24.16 1.40
N ALA A 238 -8.67 25.02 0.72
CA ALA A 238 -8.93 24.93 -0.71
C ALA A 238 -7.67 25.21 -1.56
N TRP A 239 -7.60 24.55 -2.71
CA TRP A 239 -6.53 24.76 -3.67
C TRP A 239 -6.68 26.13 -4.34
N SER A 240 -5.64 26.96 -4.26
CA SER A 240 -5.65 28.23 -4.97
C SER A 240 -5.74 27.98 -6.49
N PRO A 241 -6.31 28.92 -7.27
CA PRO A 241 -6.30 28.82 -8.73
C PRO A 241 -4.90 28.65 -9.31
N LEU A 242 -3.89 29.28 -8.69
CA LEU A 242 -2.49 29.12 -9.09
C LEU A 242 -2.00 27.70 -8.85
N PHE A 243 -2.33 27.11 -7.70
CA PHE A 243 -1.94 25.73 -7.40
C PHE A 243 -2.62 24.73 -8.34
N CYS A 244 -3.89 24.94 -8.69
CA CYS A 244 -4.56 24.15 -9.73
C CYS A 244 -3.80 24.20 -11.06
N GLN A 245 -3.34 25.38 -11.49
CA GLN A 245 -2.52 25.51 -12.71
C GLN A 245 -1.17 24.79 -12.60
N VAL A 246 -0.51 24.87 -11.43
CA VAL A 246 0.76 24.17 -11.18
C VAL A 246 0.56 22.66 -11.25
N ILE A 247 -0.48 22.11 -10.61
CA ILE A 247 -0.78 20.68 -10.63
C ILE A 247 -1.13 20.24 -12.06
N THR A 248 -1.98 20.97 -12.79
CA THR A 248 -2.29 20.66 -14.19
C THR A 248 -1.03 20.61 -15.05
N ALA A 249 -0.16 21.62 -14.94
CA ALA A 249 1.06 21.70 -15.72
C ALA A 249 2.04 20.57 -15.38
N TRP A 250 2.20 20.27 -14.09
CA TRP A 250 3.04 19.17 -13.64
C TRP A 250 2.50 17.82 -14.13
N MET A 251 1.20 17.55 -13.98
CA MET A 251 0.59 16.27 -14.40
C MET A 251 0.69 16.07 -15.91
N SER A 252 0.52 17.15 -16.66
CA SER A 252 0.69 17.14 -18.11
C SER A 252 2.12 16.81 -18.47
N THR A 253 3.10 17.44 -17.81
CA THR A 253 4.52 17.18 -18.01
C THR A 253 4.86 15.73 -17.69
N PHE A 254 4.47 15.25 -16.51
CA PHE A 254 4.66 13.87 -16.07
C PHE A 254 4.17 12.85 -17.09
N LEU A 255 2.93 12.97 -17.56
CA LEU A 255 2.34 12.01 -18.50
C LEU A 255 2.96 12.11 -19.91
N LEU A 256 3.43 13.30 -20.32
CA LEU A 256 4.11 13.49 -21.59
C LEU A 256 5.54 12.91 -21.57
N GLU A 257 6.29 13.13 -20.49
CA GLU A 257 7.63 12.57 -20.28
C GLU A 257 7.55 11.04 -20.21
N LEU A 258 6.65 10.49 -19.39
CA LEU A 258 6.45 9.05 -19.29
C LEU A 258 6.07 8.42 -20.64
N LYS A 259 5.23 9.10 -21.43
CA LYS A 259 4.88 8.65 -22.79
C LYS A 259 6.08 8.70 -23.74
N ALA A 260 6.92 9.73 -23.63
CA ALA A 260 8.09 9.87 -24.48
C ALA A 260 9.11 8.75 -24.23
N GLU A 261 9.28 8.34 -22.97
CA GLU A 261 10.20 7.27 -22.58
C GLU A 261 9.68 5.87 -22.94
N MET A 262 8.42 5.59 -22.61
CA MET A 262 7.80 4.28 -22.84
C MET A 262 7.43 4.04 -24.32
N GLY A 263 7.34 5.10 -25.13
CA GLY A 263 7.08 5.00 -26.57
C GLY A 263 5.79 4.23 -26.90
N ASN A 264 5.89 3.21 -27.75
CA ASN A 264 4.73 2.39 -28.18
C ASN A 264 4.18 1.49 -27.07
N ASP A 265 4.96 1.22 -26.02
CA ASP A 265 4.49 0.49 -24.84
C ASP A 265 3.58 1.37 -23.97
N PHE A 266 3.58 2.69 -24.19
CA PHE A 266 2.62 3.63 -23.63
C PHE A 266 1.39 3.75 -24.54
N ASN A 267 0.41 2.88 -24.35
CA ASN A 267 -0.86 3.01 -25.05
C ASN A 267 -1.97 3.51 -24.09
N PRO A 268 -2.52 4.73 -24.31
CA PRO A 268 -3.52 5.32 -23.44
C PRO A 268 -4.89 4.62 -23.45
N ILE A 269 -5.16 3.78 -24.45
CA ILE A 269 -6.36 2.93 -24.52
C ILE A 269 -6.19 1.64 -23.68
N THR A 270 -4.94 1.25 -23.38
CA THR A 270 -4.58 0.11 -22.53
C THR A 270 -4.41 0.45 -21.06
N PHE A 271 -4.83 1.63 -20.58
CA PHE A 271 -4.88 1.95 -19.15
C PHE A 271 -5.98 1.17 -18.36
N GLY A 272 -6.15 -0.11 -18.67
CA GLY A 272 -6.46 -1.13 -17.68
C GLY A 272 -5.13 -1.72 -17.23
N ARG A 273 -4.79 -1.57 -15.94
CA ARG A 273 -3.58 -2.08 -15.26
C ARG A 273 -2.66 -2.91 -16.19
N PRO A 274 -1.59 -2.33 -16.76
CA PRO A 274 -0.77 -3.04 -17.72
C PRO A 274 -0.29 -4.34 -17.09
N GLY A 275 -0.43 -5.47 -17.79
CA GLY A 275 -0.20 -6.81 -17.21
C GLY A 275 1.23 -7.08 -16.70
N LYS A 276 2.14 -6.10 -16.86
CA LYS A 276 3.52 -6.14 -16.39
C LYS A 276 3.87 -5.10 -15.30
N SER A 277 3.02 -4.11 -15.01
CA SER A 277 3.35 -3.07 -14.03
C SER A 277 3.20 -3.59 -12.60
N VAL A 278 4.16 -3.28 -11.76
CA VAL A 278 4.09 -3.57 -10.32
C VAL A 278 3.05 -2.63 -9.68
N PRO A 279 2.17 -3.12 -8.78
CA PRO A 279 1.27 -2.25 -8.02
C PRO A 279 2.02 -1.14 -7.29
N GLY A 280 1.58 0.11 -7.44
CA GLY A 280 2.24 1.28 -6.84
C GLY A 280 3.43 1.84 -7.64
N SER A 281 3.77 1.25 -8.79
CA SER A 281 4.76 1.80 -9.72
C SER A 281 4.30 3.11 -10.36
N ILE A 282 5.23 3.82 -11.00
CA ILE A 282 4.99 5.04 -11.77
C ILE A 282 3.94 4.81 -12.87
N VAL A 283 4.05 3.71 -13.62
CA VAL A 283 3.06 3.34 -14.65
C VAL A 283 1.70 3.00 -14.05
N ASP A 284 1.65 2.28 -12.92
CA ASP A 284 0.38 1.96 -12.23
C ASP A 284 -0.31 3.25 -11.73
N ALA A 285 0.46 4.19 -11.21
CA ALA A 285 -0.04 5.51 -10.79
C ALA A 285 -0.56 6.33 -11.98
N ALA A 286 0.20 6.42 -13.07
CA ALA A 286 -0.22 7.11 -14.30
C ALA A 286 -1.51 6.50 -14.88
N ALA A 287 -1.60 5.18 -14.92
CA ALA A 287 -2.78 4.46 -15.37
C ALA A 287 -4.01 4.79 -14.53
N SER A 288 -3.82 4.83 -13.21
CA SER A 288 -4.86 5.17 -12.27
C SER A 288 -5.31 6.63 -12.40
N MET A 289 -4.40 7.57 -12.69
CA MET A 289 -4.74 8.97 -12.96
C MET A 289 -5.55 9.11 -14.24
N VAL A 290 -5.11 8.50 -15.34
CA VAL A 290 -5.81 8.56 -16.63
C VAL A 290 -7.21 7.96 -16.52
N LYS A 291 -7.33 6.81 -15.85
CA LYS A 291 -8.61 6.14 -15.64
C LYS A 291 -9.54 6.94 -14.73
N ARG A 292 -9.06 7.44 -13.59
CA ARG A 292 -9.88 8.18 -12.62
C ARG A 292 -10.30 9.56 -13.12
N GLY A 293 -9.38 10.26 -13.79
CA GLY A 293 -9.64 11.58 -14.38
C GLY A 293 -10.32 11.54 -15.74
N ASN A 294 -10.50 10.35 -16.33
CA ASN A 294 -10.97 10.16 -17.71
C ASN A 294 -10.17 11.06 -18.70
N LEU A 295 -8.84 11.00 -18.59
CA LEU A 295 -7.94 11.93 -19.28
C LEU A 295 -7.82 11.60 -20.77
N ASP A 296 -7.89 12.64 -21.61
CA ASP A 296 -7.77 12.53 -23.06
C ASP A 296 -6.30 12.60 -23.49
N CYS A 297 -5.67 11.44 -23.67
CA CYS A 297 -4.27 11.34 -24.06
C CYS A 297 -4.04 11.34 -25.59
N THR A 298 -5.04 11.72 -26.40
CA THR A 298 -4.95 11.69 -27.87
C THR A 298 -3.99 12.75 -28.42
N SER A 299 -3.87 13.88 -27.74
CA SER A 299 -2.94 14.97 -28.08
C SER A 299 -2.51 15.74 -26.83
N PRO A 300 -1.37 16.45 -26.84
CA PRO A 300 -0.95 17.26 -25.68
C PRO A 300 -2.01 18.29 -25.27
N GLY A 301 -2.68 18.94 -26.23
CA GLY A 301 -3.72 19.92 -25.93
C GLY A 301 -4.96 19.29 -25.28
N ALA A 302 -5.38 18.12 -25.76
CA ALA A 302 -6.51 17.39 -25.18
C ALA A 302 -6.18 16.89 -23.75
N LEU A 303 -4.93 16.47 -23.54
CA LEU A 303 -4.45 16.01 -22.25
C LEU A 303 -4.49 17.14 -21.22
N ILE A 304 -3.87 18.28 -21.53
CA ILE A 304 -3.88 19.46 -20.65
C ILE A 304 -5.32 19.89 -20.34
N SER A 305 -6.19 19.94 -21.36
CA SER A 305 -7.59 20.38 -21.18
C SER A 305 -8.41 19.43 -20.30
N SER A 306 -8.22 18.12 -20.46
CA SER A 306 -8.92 17.10 -19.67
C SER A 306 -8.38 17.05 -18.22
N ILE A 307 -7.06 17.18 -18.02
CA ILE A 307 -6.47 17.32 -16.68
C ILE A 307 -7.01 18.56 -15.99
N GLN A 308 -7.00 19.73 -16.65
CA GLN A 308 -7.51 20.96 -16.07
C GLN A 308 -8.96 20.81 -15.62
N SER A 309 -9.81 20.21 -16.47
CA SER A 309 -11.21 19.95 -16.14
C SER A 309 -11.35 19.03 -14.92
N TRP A 310 -10.50 18.00 -14.82
CA TRP A 310 -10.50 17.10 -13.67
C TRP A 310 -10.04 17.79 -12.38
N ILE A 311 -8.95 18.56 -12.43
CA ILE A 311 -8.45 19.33 -11.28
C ILE A 311 -9.47 20.36 -10.82
N ASP A 312 -10.08 21.12 -11.74
CA ASP A 312 -11.11 22.10 -11.42
C ASP A 312 -12.37 21.49 -10.83
N SER A 313 -12.67 20.23 -11.15
CA SER A 313 -13.78 19.50 -10.53
C SER A 313 -13.43 19.00 -9.13
N THR A 314 -12.17 18.65 -8.89
CA THR A 314 -11.67 18.11 -7.63
C THR A 314 -11.42 19.22 -6.59
N ALA A 315 -10.97 20.39 -7.05
CA ALA A 315 -10.67 21.54 -6.20
C ALA A 315 -11.92 22.30 -5.71
N ARG A 316 -13.10 22.05 -6.29
CA ARG A 316 -14.34 22.70 -5.83
C ARG A 316 -14.87 22.02 -4.57
N PRO A 317 -15.21 22.77 -3.51
CA PRO A 317 -15.98 22.20 -2.41
C PRO A 317 -17.34 21.71 -2.92
N PRO A 318 -17.93 20.66 -2.33
CA PRO A 318 -19.27 20.22 -2.69
C PRO A 318 -20.24 21.39 -2.54
N LEU A 319 -21.04 21.64 -3.58
CA LEU A 319 -22.12 22.62 -3.53
C LEU A 319 -23.02 22.27 -2.35
N GLU A 320 -23.08 23.16 -1.34
CA GLU A 320 -24.15 23.11 -0.36
C GLU A 320 -25.48 23.17 -1.14
N THR A 321 -26.22 22.07 -1.12
CA THR A 321 -27.60 22.05 -1.58
C THR A 321 -28.39 23.05 -0.75
N GLN A 322 -28.69 24.20 -1.35
CA GLN A 322 -29.69 25.15 -0.85
C GLN A 322 -31.11 24.60 -1.03
#